data_AF-A0A3M2DLW2-F1
#
_entry.id   AF-A0A3M2DLW2-F1
#
_cell.length_a   1.000
_cell.length_b   1.000
_cell.length_c   1.000
_cell.angle_alpha   90.00
_cell.angle_beta   90.00
_cell.angle_gamma   90.00
#
_symmetry.space_group_name_H-M   'P 1'
#
loop_
_entity.id
_entity.type
_entity.pdbx_description
1 polymer ?
#
loop_
_entity_poly.entity_id
_entity_poly.type
_entity_poly.pdbx_seq_one_letter_code
_entity_poly.pdbx_strand_id
1 'polypeptide(L)'
;MTAVLCVPALGCGSSSGDDDDDSTNSMCYEDPASCVDPTGTDHKYVADSITMPANTNQAQQLGMDLDGDPQGRPDNALGQILSTLSQQGDVGLQDSIDENIATGDLILLFNLKATALTTASDAGGWIYLGANPQPTPCTDPMNLATCGKHLDGNGMFDVAADSPRNAVLHGNIVAGKFTGGPGRVTLELSLGDGDPVVLNLIGARIEVNASDTALTSGKLAGAVTQEELDNNVLPAIVDVMATSIAEDCAGGTPPDCCMPDSTGETLVDLFDDCSDGSTTCDCQVSLDELKNNDLISSLLSPDVDLLDASGKFNPRDDGVKDSLSLGVGFTAVGASFDIP
;
A
#
# COMPACT_ATOMS: atom_id res chain seq x y z
N MET A 1 -40.23 27.42 -29.81
CA MET A 1 -39.87 28.82 -29.51
C MET A 1 -38.59 28.77 -28.71
N THR A 2 -37.46 29.01 -29.38
CA THR A 2 -36.12 28.83 -28.84
C THR A 2 -35.60 30.21 -28.46
N ALA A 3 -35.38 30.44 -27.16
CA ALA A 3 -34.82 31.68 -26.66
C ALA A 3 -33.29 31.55 -26.62
N VAL A 4 -32.61 32.28 -27.50
CA VAL A 4 -31.16 32.45 -27.52
C VAL A 4 -30.82 33.60 -26.58
N LEU A 5 -30.14 33.29 -25.48
CA LEU A 5 -29.63 34.29 -24.55
C LEU A 5 -28.21 34.66 -24.97
N CYS A 6 -27.99 35.91 -25.35
CA CYS A 6 -26.70 36.45 -25.72
C CYS A 6 -26.20 37.33 -24.56
N VAL A 7 -25.07 36.97 -23.95
CA VAL A 7 -24.43 37.74 -22.87
C VAL A 7 -23.20 38.46 -23.45
N PRO A 8 -23.06 39.79 -23.29
CA PRO A 8 -21.87 40.51 -23.72
C PRO A 8 -20.74 40.32 -22.71
N ALA A 9 -19.59 39.84 -23.21
CA ALA A 9 -18.32 39.85 -22.49
C ALA A 9 -17.59 41.17 -22.77
N LEU A 10 -17.36 41.96 -21.71
CA LEU A 10 -16.53 43.16 -21.74
C LEU A 10 -15.83 43.28 -20.38
N GLY A 11 -14.50 43.22 -20.40
CA GLY A 11 -13.68 43.43 -19.20
C GLY A 11 -12.22 43.03 -19.39
N CYS A 12 -11.49 43.75 -20.24
CA CYS A 12 -10.03 43.81 -20.14
C CYS A 12 -9.66 44.60 -18.88
N GLY A 13 -9.04 43.95 -17.91
CA GLY A 13 -8.42 44.59 -16.75
C GLY A 13 -7.00 44.08 -16.59
N SER A 14 -6.03 44.86 -17.06
CA SER A 14 -4.60 44.67 -16.80
C SER A 14 -4.27 45.11 -15.37
N SER A 15 -3.69 44.22 -14.57
CA SER A 15 -2.95 44.52 -13.32
C SER A 15 -1.80 43.51 -13.28
N SER A 16 -0.58 43.82 -13.71
CA SER A 16 0.40 44.76 -13.14
C SER A 16 0.80 44.37 -11.72
N GLY A 17 1.72 43.41 -11.63
CA GLY A 17 2.76 43.25 -10.61
C GLY A 17 2.33 43.27 -9.16
N ASP A 18 2.18 42.09 -8.58
CA ASP A 18 2.45 41.84 -7.16
C ASP A 18 3.22 40.51 -7.08
N ASP A 19 4.51 40.63 -6.77
CA ASP A 19 5.40 39.53 -6.35
C ASP A 19 5.00 39.14 -4.92
N ASP A 20 3.77 38.63 -4.74
CA ASP A 20 3.27 38.20 -3.45
C ASP A 20 3.76 36.77 -3.17
N ASP A 21 4.74 36.71 -2.28
CA ASP A 21 5.31 35.55 -1.63
C ASP A 21 4.23 34.64 -1.00
N ASP A 22 3.57 33.79 -1.81
CA ASP A 22 2.75 32.66 -1.34
C ASP A 22 3.63 31.53 -0.76
N SER A 23 4.53 31.91 0.14
CA SER A 23 5.44 31.04 0.86
C SER A 23 4.76 30.27 2.00
N THR A 24 3.50 30.61 2.33
CA THR A 24 2.79 29.98 3.45
C THR A 24 2.36 28.55 3.16
N ASN A 25 2.10 28.20 1.89
CA ASN A 25 1.71 26.83 1.53
C ASN A 25 2.92 25.88 1.36
N SER A 26 4.15 26.42 1.32
CA SER A 26 5.36 25.61 1.13
C SER A 26 5.82 24.86 2.38
N MET A 27 5.45 25.31 3.59
CA MET A 27 5.94 24.70 4.84
C MET A 27 5.41 23.28 5.09
N CYS A 28 4.15 22.99 4.74
CA CYS A 28 3.53 21.69 5.03
C CYS A 28 4.09 20.53 4.21
N TYR A 29 4.79 20.83 3.11
CA TYR A 29 5.36 19.80 2.26
C TYR A 29 6.69 19.26 2.81
N GLU A 30 7.52 20.14 3.38
CA GLU A 30 8.81 19.75 3.95
C GLU A 30 8.69 19.16 5.35
N ASP A 31 7.73 19.66 6.15
CA ASP A 31 7.42 19.14 7.48
C ASP A 31 5.89 19.06 7.67
N PRO A 32 5.24 17.99 7.17
CA PRO A 32 3.79 17.81 7.31
C PRO A 32 3.32 17.76 8.77
N ALA A 33 4.18 17.35 9.71
CA ALA A 33 3.84 17.33 11.13
C ALA A 33 3.60 18.73 11.69
N SER A 34 4.33 19.73 11.18
CA SER A 34 4.21 21.12 11.62
C SER A 34 2.86 21.78 11.30
N CYS A 35 2.12 21.21 10.35
CA CYS A 35 0.81 21.73 9.94
C CYS A 35 -0.36 21.08 10.67
N VAL A 36 -0.14 19.95 11.35
CA VAL A 36 -1.20 19.30 12.13
C VAL A 36 -1.55 20.15 13.35
N ASP A 37 -2.84 20.39 13.60
CA ASP A 37 -3.29 21.18 14.74
C ASP A 37 -2.85 20.51 16.06
N PRO A 38 -1.94 21.14 16.84
CA PRO A 38 -1.41 20.55 18.06
C PRO A 38 -2.47 20.42 19.16
N THR A 39 -3.59 21.14 19.05
CA THR A 39 -4.71 21.08 19.99
C THR A 39 -5.63 19.88 19.72
N GLY A 40 -5.45 19.18 18.60
CA GLY A 40 -6.19 17.97 18.27
C GLY A 40 -5.98 16.85 19.28
N THR A 41 -7.02 16.06 19.51
CA THR A 41 -6.95 14.82 20.32
C THR A 41 -6.38 13.70 19.47
N ASP A 42 -5.53 12.87 20.06
CA ASP A 42 -4.98 11.67 19.43
C ASP A 42 -5.97 10.50 19.56
N HIS A 43 -6.35 9.91 18.42
CA HIS A 43 -7.21 8.74 18.32
C HIS A 43 -6.39 7.57 17.77
N LYS A 44 -6.36 6.47 18.51
CA LYS A 44 -5.43 5.35 18.29
C LYS A 44 -6.18 4.10 17.85
N TYR A 45 -5.67 3.46 16.82
CA TYR A 45 -6.28 2.27 16.23
C TYR A 45 -5.22 1.23 15.87
N VAL A 46 -5.64 -0.02 15.71
CA VAL A 46 -4.87 -1.12 15.14
C VAL A 46 -5.64 -1.69 13.96
N ALA A 47 -4.96 -1.94 12.84
CA ALA A 47 -5.58 -2.61 11.69
C ALA A 47 -6.12 -3.98 12.12
N ASP A 48 -7.39 -4.23 11.87
CA ASP A 48 -8.03 -5.54 12.07
C ASP A 48 -8.29 -6.27 10.74
N SER A 49 -8.17 -5.57 9.61
CA SER A 49 -8.08 -6.18 8.29
C SER A 49 -7.29 -5.30 7.32
N ILE A 50 -6.58 -5.95 6.40
CA ILE A 50 -5.97 -5.32 5.22
C ILE A 50 -6.47 -6.11 4.03
N THR A 51 -7.05 -5.45 3.04
CA THR A 51 -7.62 -6.09 1.86
C THR A 51 -6.78 -5.78 0.64
N MET A 52 -6.20 -6.82 0.07
CA MET A 52 -5.58 -6.77 -1.25
C MET A 52 -6.66 -6.86 -2.34
N PRO A 53 -6.47 -6.18 -3.49
CA PRO A 53 -7.41 -6.35 -4.59
C PRO A 53 -7.37 -7.78 -5.11
N ALA A 54 -8.52 -8.46 -5.16
CA ALA A 54 -8.62 -9.81 -5.72
C ALA A 54 -8.85 -9.80 -7.24
N ASN A 55 -9.11 -8.64 -7.84
CA ASN A 55 -9.27 -8.46 -9.29
C ASN A 55 -9.04 -7.01 -9.72
N THR A 56 -8.98 -6.78 -11.04
CA THR A 56 -8.77 -5.45 -11.65
C THR A 56 -9.78 -4.39 -11.19
N ASN A 57 -11.06 -4.75 -11.02
CA ASN A 57 -12.07 -3.78 -10.58
C ASN A 57 -11.81 -3.34 -9.13
N GLN A 58 -11.45 -4.26 -8.25
CA GLN A 58 -11.06 -3.92 -6.88
C GLN A 58 -9.76 -3.13 -6.85
N ALA A 59 -8.78 -3.45 -7.72
CA ALA A 59 -7.55 -2.67 -7.81
C ALA A 59 -7.85 -1.20 -8.14
N GLN A 60 -8.74 -0.94 -9.10
CA GLN A 60 -9.21 0.42 -9.42
C GLN A 60 -9.99 1.08 -8.28
N GLN A 61 -10.77 0.31 -7.50
CA GLN A 61 -11.51 0.84 -6.36
C GLN A 61 -10.61 1.21 -5.18
N LEU A 62 -9.53 0.47 -4.96
CA LEU A 62 -8.57 0.69 -3.88
C LEU A 62 -7.43 1.65 -4.25
N GLY A 63 -7.19 1.87 -5.55
CA GLY A 63 -6.23 2.84 -6.04
C GLY A 63 -6.62 4.29 -5.74
N MET A 64 -5.65 5.19 -5.88
CA MET A 64 -5.82 6.63 -5.82
C MET A 64 -5.00 7.29 -6.91
N ASP A 65 -5.40 8.47 -7.37
CA ASP A 65 -4.59 9.30 -8.28
C ASP A 65 -3.39 9.86 -7.51
N LEU A 66 -2.21 9.27 -7.74
CA LEU A 66 -1.00 9.59 -6.99
C LEU A 66 -0.24 10.74 -7.63
N ASP A 67 -0.13 10.74 -8.95
CA ASP A 67 0.63 11.72 -9.72
C ASP A 67 -0.19 12.97 -10.08
N GLY A 68 -1.52 12.94 -9.90
CA GLY A 68 -2.41 14.07 -10.20
C GLY A 68 -2.70 14.16 -11.69
N ASP A 69 -2.86 13.02 -12.38
CA ASP A 69 -3.14 13.00 -13.81
C ASP A 69 -4.45 13.73 -14.13
N PRO A 70 -4.59 14.42 -15.29
CA PRO A 70 -5.73 15.28 -15.55
C PRO A 70 -7.04 14.49 -15.71
N GLN A 71 -6.95 13.17 -15.89
CA GLN A 71 -8.12 12.30 -15.94
C GLN A 71 -8.53 11.78 -14.55
N GLY A 72 -7.71 11.98 -13.51
CA GLY A 72 -7.97 11.53 -12.14
C GLY A 72 -8.14 10.02 -12.04
N ARG A 73 -7.32 9.27 -12.78
CA ARG A 73 -7.37 7.81 -12.83
C ARG A 73 -6.73 7.25 -11.56
N PRO A 74 -7.38 6.29 -10.89
CA PRO A 74 -6.75 5.60 -9.77
C PRO A 74 -5.55 4.78 -10.24
N ASP A 75 -4.41 4.96 -9.56
CA ASP A 75 -3.20 4.18 -9.75
C ASP A 75 -3.19 3.02 -8.75
N ASN A 76 -3.02 1.79 -9.26
CA ASN A 76 -2.82 0.59 -8.45
C ASN A 76 -2.24 -0.56 -9.29
N ALA A 77 -1.14 -0.31 -10.00
CA ALA A 77 -0.53 -1.30 -10.89
C ALA A 77 -0.07 -2.54 -10.11
N LEU A 78 0.69 -2.40 -9.02
CA LEU A 78 1.13 -3.53 -8.21
C LEU A 78 -0.05 -4.34 -7.67
N GLY A 79 -1.14 -3.69 -7.25
CA GLY A 79 -2.36 -4.40 -6.85
C GLY A 79 -2.97 -5.23 -7.98
N GLN A 80 -2.95 -4.75 -9.22
CA GLN A 80 -3.40 -5.55 -10.37
C GLN A 80 -2.52 -6.79 -10.60
N ILE A 81 -1.21 -6.67 -10.41
CA ILE A 81 -0.25 -7.79 -10.53
C ILE A 81 -0.53 -8.84 -9.47
N LEU A 82 -0.59 -8.43 -8.20
CA LEU A 82 -0.84 -9.33 -7.08
C LEU A 82 -2.21 -10.01 -7.22
N SER A 83 -3.22 -9.29 -7.73
CA SER A 83 -4.52 -9.89 -8.03
C SER A 83 -4.47 -10.95 -9.14
N THR A 84 -3.60 -10.77 -10.13
CA THR A 84 -3.41 -11.71 -11.24
C THR A 84 -2.67 -12.96 -10.76
N LEU A 85 -1.61 -12.78 -9.96
CA LEU A 85 -0.86 -13.88 -9.36
C LEU A 85 -1.74 -14.73 -8.43
N SER A 86 -2.56 -14.08 -7.60
CA SER A 86 -3.52 -14.79 -6.72
C SER A 86 -4.55 -15.60 -7.52
N GLN A 87 -5.00 -15.11 -8.68
CA GLN A 87 -5.94 -15.85 -9.55
C GLN A 87 -5.29 -17.03 -10.31
N GLN A 88 -4.00 -16.93 -10.64
CA GLN A 88 -3.30 -17.93 -11.45
C GLN A 88 -2.69 -19.05 -10.62
N GLY A 89 -2.23 -18.76 -9.40
CA GLY A 89 -1.49 -19.71 -8.58
C GLY A 89 -2.16 -20.11 -7.26
N ASP A 90 -3.41 -19.73 -7.00
CA ASP A 90 -4.04 -19.91 -5.68
C ASP A 90 -3.09 -19.47 -4.54
N VAL A 91 -2.27 -18.45 -4.82
CA VAL A 91 -1.32 -17.90 -3.86
C VAL A 91 -2.20 -17.16 -2.87
N GLY A 92 -2.44 -17.78 -1.71
CA GLY A 92 -3.33 -17.31 -0.66
C GLY A 92 -2.82 -16.06 0.05
N LEU A 93 -2.47 -15.00 -0.71
CA LEU A 93 -1.93 -13.75 -0.21
C LEU A 93 -2.85 -13.13 0.83
N GLN A 94 -4.16 -13.07 0.54
CA GLN A 94 -5.15 -12.54 1.47
C GLN A 94 -5.25 -13.40 2.73
N ASP A 95 -5.23 -14.73 2.59
CA ASP A 95 -5.29 -15.65 3.73
C ASP A 95 -4.05 -15.52 4.63
N SER A 96 -2.86 -15.39 4.03
CA SER A 96 -1.62 -15.13 4.77
C SER A 96 -1.66 -13.78 5.49
N ILE A 97 -2.14 -12.71 4.84
CA ILE A 97 -2.32 -11.40 5.50
C ILE A 97 -3.30 -11.51 6.67
N ASP A 98 -4.44 -12.15 6.47
CA ASP A 98 -5.47 -12.32 7.49
C ASP A 98 -4.96 -13.16 8.67
N GLU A 99 -4.19 -14.22 8.39
CA GLU A 99 -3.53 -15.05 9.40
C GLU A 99 -2.51 -14.24 10.20
N ASN A 100 -1.59 -13.53 9.53
CA ASN A 100 -0.54 -12.73 10.19
C ASN A 100 -1.14 -11.60 11.05
N ILE A 101 -2.24 -10.98 10.61
CA ILE A 101 -2.99 -10.01 11.44
C ILE A 101 -3.61 -10.72 12.65
N ALA A 102 -4.27 -11.87 12.46
CA ALA A 102 -4.91 -12.59 13.55
C ALA A 102 -3.91 -13.09 14.60
N THR A 103 -2.75 -13.60 14.18
CA THR A 103 -1.66 -14.09 15.04
C THR A 103 -0.85 -12.96 15.67
N GLY A 104 -0.99 -11.72 15.18
CA GLY A 104 -0.26 -10.55 15.65
C GLY A 104 1.19 -10.51 15.17
N ASP A 105 1.51 -11.23 14.09
CA ASP A 105 2.80 -11.16 13.39
C ASP A 105 2.86 -9.92 12.48
N LEU A 106 1.70 -9.45 11.98
CA LEU A 106 1.56 -8.17 11.29
C LEU A 106 0.70 -7.23 12.15
N ILE A 107 1.30 -6.14 12.64
CA ILE A 107 0.61 -5.13 13.46
C ILE A 107 0.85 -3.75 12.87
N LEU A 108 -0.19 -3.15 12.29
CA LEU A 108 -0.16 -1.75 11.85
C LEU A 108 -0.99 -0.88 12.80
N LEU A 109 -0.33 0.10 13.40
CA LEU A 109 -0.94 1.04 14.34
C LEU A 109 -1.21 2.37 13.62
N PHE A 110 -2.39 2.93 13.83
CA PHE A 110 -2.79 4.21 13.26
C PHE A 110 -3.02 5.21 14.39
N ASN A 111 -2.40 6.39 14.29
CA ASN A 111 -2.76 7.55 15.09
C ASN A 111 -3.42 8.60 14.20
N LEU A 112 -4.63 9.03 14.55
CA LEU A 112 -5.33 10.15 13.92
C LEU A 112 -5.44 11.30 14.92
N LYS A 113 -4.74 12.39 14.67
CA LYS A 113 -4.82 13.61 15.48
C LYS A 113 -5.76 14.61 14.82
N ALA A 114 -6.83 14.98 15.51
CA ALA A 114 -7.81 15.93 14.99
C ALA A 114 -8.55 16.67 16.11
N THR A 115 -9.03 17.89 15.81
CA THR A 115 -9.88 18.66 16.73
C THR A 115 -11.30 18.11 16.84
N ALA A 116 -11.80 17.45 15.79
CA ALA A 116 -13.04 16.68 15.81
C ALA A 116 -13.06 15.63 14.69
N LEU A 117 -13.57 14.43 14.98
CA LEU A 117 -13.71 13.35 13.98
C LEU A 117 -14.86 13.57 12.98
N THR A 118 -15.67 14.62 13.12
CA THR A 118 -16.69 14.97 12.13
C THR A 118 -16.20 16.01 11.11
N THR A 119 -15.41 16.99 11.56
CA THR A 119 -14.90 18.08 10.72
C THR A 119 -13.64 18.69 11.35
N ALA A 120 -12.52 18.69 10.63
CA ALA A 120 -11.26 19.30 11.04
C ALA A 120 -10.47 19.72 9.79
N SER A 121 -9.83 20.89 9.78
CA SER A 121 -9.06 21.38 8.62
C SER A 121 -7.62 20.86 8.57
N ASP A 122 -7.03 20.59 9.73
CA ASP A 122 -5.59 20.35 9.90
C ASP A 122 -5.37 19.07 10.73
N ALA A 123 -5.92 17.96 10.23
CA ALA A 123 -5.80 16.64 10.83
C ALA A 123 -4.51 15.96 10.35
N GLY A 124 -3.91 15.14 11.20
CA GLY A 124 -2.75 14.32 10.87
C GLY A 124 -3.03 12.85 11.06
N GLY A 125 -2.59 12.03 10.11
CA GLY A 125 -2.52 10.57 10.25
C GLY A 125 -1.08 10.12 10.35
N TRP A 126 -0.79 9.19 11.26
CA TRP A 126 0.48 8.47 11.35
C TRP A 126 0.22 6.98 11.29
N ILE A 127 1.14 6.27 10.66
CA ILE A 127 1.14 4.81 10.58
C ILE A 127 2.44 4.33 11.20
N TYR A 128 2.35 3.40 12.14
CA TYR A 128 3.47 2.79 12.82
C TYR A 128 3.41 1.27 12.69
N LEU A 129 4.59 0.64 12.73
CA LEU A 129 4.71 -0.79 12.95
C LEU A 129 4.55 -1.06 14.45
N GLY A 130 3.75 -2.05 14.81
CA GLY A 130 3.44 -2.41 16.19
C GLY A 130 4.18 -3.66 16.66
N ALA A 131 4.24 -3.83 17.97
CA ALA A 131 4.83 -4.99 18.63
C ALA A 131 4.11 -5.29 19.95
N ASN A 132 4.43 -6.45 20.53
CA ASN A 132 4.00 -6.87 21.87
C ASN A 132 2.49 -6.75 22.14
N PRO A 133 1.62 -7.32 21.28
CA PRO A 133 0.18 -7.23 21.43
C PRO A 133 -0.30 -7.77 22.79
N GLN A 134 -1.16 -7.02 23.47
CA GLN A 134 -1.82 -7.39 24.72
C GLN A 134 -3.34 -7.19 24.60
N PRO A 135 -4.17 -8.21 24.86
CA PRO A 135 -3.81 -9.57 25.26
C PRO A 135 -3.03 -10.32 24.16
N THR A 136 -2.40 -11.44 24.53
CA THR A 136 -1.74 -12.33 23.57
C THR A 136 -2.71 -12.68 22.43
N PRO A 137 -2.29 -12.60 21.15
CA PRO A 137 -3.17 -12.73 19.99
C PRO A 137 -4.02 -14.00 19.98
N CYS A 138 -3.40 -15.13 20.29
CA CYS A 138 -4.03 -16.46 20.28
C CYS A 138 -3.99 -17.10 21.66
N THR A 139 -5.03 -17.87 22.00
CA THR A 139 -4.95 -18.80 23.14
C THR A 139 -4.28 -20.12 22.78
N ASP A 140 -4.38 -20.52 21.50
CA ASP A 140 -3.69 -21.66 20.91
C ASP A 140 -3.16 -21.25 19.52
N PRO A 141 -1.84 -21.08 19.34
CA PRO A 141 -1.25 -20.68 18.06
C PRO A 141 -1.53 -21.65 16.91
N MET A 142 -1.88 -22.91 17.19
CA MET A 142 -2.19 -23.91 16.16
C MET A 142 -3.66 -23.87 15.73
N ASN A 143 -4.46 -22.96 16.29
CA ASN A 143 -5.88 -22.83 16.01
C ASN A 143 -6.25 -21.36 15.79
N LEU A 144 -6.26 -20.93 14.53
CA LEU A 144 -6.60 -19.57 14.10
C LEU A 144 -7.96 -19.08 14.59
N ALA A 145 -8.93 -19.98 14.82
CA ALA A 145 -10.23 -19.59 15.39
C ALA A 145 -10.12 -19.04 16.83
N THR A 146 -8.96 -19.22 17.49
CA THR A 146 -8.68 -18.68 18.81
C THR A 146 -7.84 -17.41 18.81
N CYS A 147 -7.41 -16.96 17.63
CA CYS A 147 -6.59 -15.77 17.42
C CYS A 147 -7.40 -14.47 17.35
N GLY A 148 -6.75 -13.34 17.09
CA GLY A 148 -7.36 -12.02 16.97
C GLY A 148 -7.81 -11.39 18.29
N LYS A 149 -7.39 -11.90 19.46
CA LYS A 149 -7.83 -11.35 20.76
C LYS A 149 -7.40 -9.92 21.01
N HIS A 150 -6.30 -9.49 20.39
CA HIS A 150 -5.79 -8.12 20.47
C HIS A 150 -6.56 -7.12 19.60
N LEU A 151 -7.49 -7.60 18.76
CA LEU A 151 -8.25 -6.81 17.78
C LEU A 151 -9.71 -6.58 18.22
N ASP A 152 -10.00 -6.63 19.52
CA ASP A 152 -11.37 -6.45 20.05
C ASP A 152 -11.75 -4.97 20.31
N GLY A 153 -10.89 -4.03 19.91
CA GLY A 153 -11.06 -2.60 20.13
C GLY A 153 -10.48 -2.08 21.46
N ASN A 154 -9.85 -2.94 22.27
CA ASN A 154 -9.20 -2.54 23.52
C ASN A 154 -7.75 -3.04 23.64
N GLY A 155 -7.17 -3.52 22.54
CA GLY A 155 -5.80 -4.02 22.49
C GLY A 155 -4.78 -2.95 22.88
N MET A 156 -3.74 -3.37 23.59
CA MET A 156 -2.56 -2.55 23.89
C MET A 156 -1.36 -3.05 23.10
N PHE A 157 -0.54 -2.12 22.62
CA PHE A 157 0.61 -2.40 21.76
C PHE A 157 1.78 -1.49 22.12
N ASP A 158 2.98 -1.94 21.79
CA ASP A 158 4.16 -1.08 21.69
C ASP A 158 4.34 -0.64 20.23
N VAL A 159 4.91 0.54 20.01
CA VAL A 159 5.43 0.90 18.69
C VAL A 159 6.78 0.20 18.52
N ALA A 160 6.95 -0.54 17.42
CA ALA A 160 8.18 -1.27 17.12
C ALA A 160 9.37 -0.31 17.03
N ALA A 161 10.55 -0.78 17.45
CA ALA A 161 11.74 0.09 17.59
C ALA A 161 12.26 0.64 16.25
N ASP A 162 12.03 -0.11 15.18
CA ASP A 162 12.34 0.18 13.78
C ASP A 162 11.19 0.88 13.03
N SER A 163 10.02 1.06 13.67
CA SER A 163 8.92 1.81 13.07
C SER A 163 9.38 3.23 12.71
N PRO A 164 9.11 3.70 11.48
CA PRO A 164 9.31 5.10 11.13
C PRO A 164 8.47 6.02 12.03
N ARG A 165 9.02 7.19 12.36
CA ARG A 165 8.36 8.16 13.26
C ARG A 165 7.91 9.44 12.57
N ASN A 166 8.34 9.64 11.34
CA ASN A 166 8.09 10.83 10.52
C ASN A 166 7.09 10.57 9.38
N ALA A 167 6.39 9.43 9.40
CA ALA A 167 5.37 9.07 8.42
C ALA A 167 4.06 9.82 8.71
N VAL A 168 3.98 11.09 8.31
CA VAL A 168 2.80 11.93 8.53
C VAL A 168 2.01 12.12 7.23
N LEU A 169 0.72 11.88 7.31
CA LEU A 169 -0.27 12.19 6.29
C LEU A 169 -1.09 13.38 6.78
N HIS A 170 -0.73 14.58 6.37
CA HIS A 170 -1.49 15.78 6.71
C HIS A 170 -2.73 15.90 5.80
N GLY A 171 -3.85 16.38 6.33
CA GLY A 171 -5.06 16.58 5.56
C GLY A 171 -6.24 17.06 6.40
N ASN A 172 -7.45 16.72 5.97
CA ASN A 172 -8.68 17.21 6.58
C ASN A 172 -9.68 16.09 6.86
N ILE A 173 -10.59 16.37 7.78
CA ILE A 173 -11.77 15.56 8.04
C ILE A 173 -13.00 16.33 7.56
N VAL A 174 -13.80 15.71 6.70
CA VAL A 174 -15.08 16.26 6.23
C VAL A 174 -16.15 15.19 6.34
N ALA A 175 -17.21 15.49 7.09
CA ALA A 175 -18.34 14.59 7.33
C ALA A 175 -17.92 13.17 7.82
N GLY A 176 -16.91 13.10 8.70
CA GLY A 176 -16.41 11.82 9.22
C GLY A 176 -15.33 11.15 8.37
N LYS A 177 -15.07 11.64 7.16
CA LYS A 177 -14.03 11.09 6.28
C LYS A 177 -12.73 11.88 6.42
N PHE A 178 -11.69 11.23 6.90
CA PHE A 178 -10.33 11.74 6.82
C PHE A 178 -9.77 11.51 5.42
N THR A 179 -9.18 12.54 4.82
CA THR A 179 -8.41 12.47 3.58
C THR A 179 -7.07 13.14 3.82
N GLY A 180 -5.96 12.42 3.62
CA GLY A 180 -4.62 12.91 3.93
C GLY A 180 -3.57 12.49 2.91
N GLY A 181 -2.43 13.19 2.95
CA GLY A 181 -1.30 13.01 2.02
C GLY A 181 -1.16 14.17 1.01
N PRO A 182 -0.17 14.08 0.10
CA PRO A 182 0.81 13.01 -0.02
C PRO A 182 1.80 12.99 1.16
N GLY A 183 2.35 11.81 1.48
CA GLY A 183 3.39 11.64 2.48
C GLY A 183 4.27 10.42 2.21
N ARG A 184 5.01 9.98 3.22
CA ARG A 184 5.78 8.73 3.19
C ARG A 184 5.23 7.80 4.26
N VAL A 185 5.02 6.55 3.92
CA VAL A 185 4.45 5.52 4.82
C VAL A 185 5.25 4.24 4.63
N THR A 186 5.53 3.55 5.73
CA THR A 186 6.03 2.17 5.66
C THR A 186 4.87 1.23 5.93
N LEU A 187 4.72 0.25 5.04
CA LEU A 187 3.71 -0.80 5.13
C LEU A 187 4.42 -2.15 5.18
N GLU A 188 4.01 -3.03 6.08
CA GLU A 188 4.42 -4.43 6.03
C GLU A 188 3.32 -5.24 5.35
N LEU A 189 3.71 -6.06 4.38
CA LEU A 189 2.82 -7.00 3.72
C LEU A 189 3.39 -8.40 3.83
N SER A 190 2.60 -9.32 4.37
CA SER A 190 2.90 -10.73 4.24
C SER A 190 2.48 -11.22 2.85
N LEU A 191 3.41 -11.85 2.13
CA LEU A 191 3.14 -12.41 0.80
C LEU A 191 3.03 -13.95 0.84
N GLY A 192 3.11 -14.58 2.02
CA GLY A 192 3.08 -16.03 2.18
C GLY A 192 3.54 -16.44 3.58
N ASP A 193 4.19 -17.59 3.71
CA ASP A 193 4.71 -18.11 4.99
C ASP A 193 6.09 -17.52 5.38
N GLY A 194 6.57 -16.54 4.63
CA GLY A 194 7.86 -15.88 4.85
C GLY A 194 7.77 -14.66 5.78
N ASP A 195 8.91 -14.02 5.99
CA ASP A 195 8.97 -12.75 6.72
C ASP A 195 8.15 -11.66 5.97
N PRO A 196 7.41 -10.79 6.67
CA PRO A 196 6.72 -9.67 6.05
C PRO A 196 7.66 -8.78 5.24
N VAL A 197 7.20 -8.37 4.06
CA VAL A 197 7.93 -7.45 3.19
C VAL A 197 7.64 -6.02 3.64
N VAL A 198 8.71 -5.31 4.00
CA VAL A 198 8.63 -3.89 4.31
C VAL A 198 8.61 -3.09 3.01
N LEU A 199 7.56 -2.30 2.81
CA LEU A 199 7.36 -1.42 1.66
C LEU A 199 7.45 0.03 2.09
N ASN A 200 8.41 0.75 1.54
CA ASN A 200 8.54 2.19 1.74
C ASN A 200 7.75 2.95 0.67
N LEU A 201 6.49 3.26 0.99
CA LEU A 201 5.59 3.98 0.08
C LEU A 201 5.93 5.47 0.05
N ILE A 202 6.14 6.00 -1.16
CA ILE A 202 6.23 7.42 -1.46
C ILE A 202 4.92 7.94 -2.05
N GLY A 203 4.67 9.25 -1.91
CA GLY A 203 3.44 9.87 -2.39
C GLY A 203 2.18 9.29 -1.74
N ALA A 204 2.31 8.73 -0.53
CA ALA A 204 1.26 7.97 0.12
C ALA A 204 0.05 8.87 0.44
N ARG A 205 -1.15 8.37 0.17
CA ARG A 205 -2.44 9.02 0.40
C ARG A 205 -3.37 8.07 1.13
N ILE A 206 -4.26 8.64 1.95
CA ILE A 206 -5.21 7.88 2.75
C ILE A 206 -6.61 8.49 2.65
N GLU A 207 -7.61 7.62 2.58
CA GLU A 207 -9.02 7.97 2.70
C GLU A 207 -9.67 7.00 3.67
N VAL A 208 -10.31 7.48 4.73
CA VAL A 208 -10.94 6.59 5.72
C VAL A 208 -12.07 7.26 6.47
N ASN A 209 -13.13 6.52 6.78
CA ASN A 209 -14.18 6.99 7.68
C ASN A 209 -13.74 6.75 9.12
N ALA A 210 -13.57 7.82 9.88
CA ALA A 210 -13.12 7.79 11.26
C ALA A 210 -14.27 7.93 12.25
N SER A 211 -14.18 7.19 13.34
CA SER A 211 -15.06 7.26 14.50
C SER A 211 -14.25 7.02 15.77
N ASP A 212 -14.82 7.29 16.95
CA ASP A 212 -14.09 7.10 18.22
C ASP A 212 -13.63 5.66 18.45
N THR A 213 -14.27 4.67 17.82
CA THR A 213 -14.01 3.24 18.08
C THR A 213 -13.41 2.48 16.91
N ALA A 214 -13.47 3.03 15.69
CA ALA A 214 -13.04 2.32 14.48
C ALA A 214 -12.72 3.25 13.32
N LEU A 215 -11.87 2.74 12.43
CA LEU A 215 -11.65 3.21 11.07
C LEU A 215 -12.32 2.23 10.10
N THR A 216 -13.16 2.74 9.20
CA THR A 216 -13.92 1.90 8.27
C THR A 216 -13.80 2.40 6.85
N SER A 217 -13.94 1.50 5.87
CA SER A 217 -13.78 1.83 4.45
C SER A 217 -12.46 2.54 4.15
N GLY A 218 -11.40 2.12 4.83
CA GLY A 218 -10.07 2.69 4.67
C GLY A 218 -9.46 2.30 3.33
N LYS A 219 -8.76 3.25 2.71
CA LYS A 219 -7.88 3.04 1.58
C LYS A 219 -6.55 3.71 1.88
N LEU A 220 -5.48 2.98 1.65
CA LEU A 220 -4.11 3.49 1.70
C LEU A 220 -3.49 3.19 0.35
N ALA A 221 -3.01 4.23 -0.32
CA ALA A 221 -2.33 4.09 -1.60
C ALA A 221 -1.01 4.86 -1.58
N GLY A 222 -0.03 4.40 -2.33
CA GLY A 222 1.27 5.04 -2.52
C GLY A 222 2.03 4.31 -3.61
N ALA A 223 3.31 4.62 -3.80
CA ALA A 223 4.12 3.89 -4.77
C ALA A 223 5.46 3.45 -4.18
N VAL A 224 6.01 2.38 -4.72
CA VAL A 224 7.37 1.94 -4.45
C VAL A 224 8.27 2.32 -5.62
N THR A 225 9.51 2.70 -5.36
CA THR A 225 10.48 2.97 -6.43
C THR A 225 10.87 1.66 -7.11
N GLN A 226 11.40 1.74 -8.33
CA GLN A 226 11.96 0.57 -9.02
C GLN A 226 13.04 -0.14 -8.18
N GLU A 227 13.87 0.61 -7.46
CA GLU A 227 14.90 0.06 -6.58
C GLU A 227 14.29 -0.75 -5.43
N GLU A 228 13.24 -0.24 -4.78
CA GLU A 228 12.52 -0.94 -3.70
C GLU A 228 11.85 -2.22 -4.23
N LEU A 229 11.23 -2.13 -5.41
CA LEU A 229 10.63 -3.27 -6.10
C LEU A 229 11.68 -4.37 -6.36
N ASP A 230 12.82 -3.99 -6.93
CA ASP A 230 13.88 -4.91 -7.31
C ASP A 230 14.59 -5.58 -6.13
N ASN A 231 14.76 -4.85 -5.01
CA ASN A 231 15.55 -5.29 -3.88
C ASN A 231 14.72 -5.96 -2.77
N ASN A 232 13.44 -5.62 -2.62
CA ASN A 232 12.62 -6.09 -1.51
C ASN A 232 11.41 -6.91 -2.00
N VAL A 233 10.65 -6.39 -2.95
CA VAL A 233 9.36 -6.98 -3.35
C VAL A 233 9.54 -8.22 -4.22
N LEU A 234 10.32 -8.11 -5.29
CA LEU A 234 10.49 -9.22 -6.23
C LEU A 234 11.19 -10.44 -5.61
N PRO A 235 12.24 -10.29 -4.78
CA PRO A 235 12.81 -11.42 -4.06
C PRO A 235 11.77 -12.13 -3.17
N ALA A 236 10.93 -11.38 -2.47
CA ALA A 236 9.89 -11.99 -1.64
C ALA A 236 8.81 -12.71 -2.46
N ILE A 237 8.43 -12.19 -3.64
CA ILE A 237 7.54 -12.89 -4.57
C ILE A 237 8.18 -14.20 -5.03
N VAL A 238 9.48 -14.20 -5.36
CA VAL A 238 10.22 -15.41 -5.73
C VAL A 238 10.21 -16.42 -4.59
N ASP A 239 10.41 -16.02 -3.34
CA ASP A 239 10.39 -16.92 -2.18
C ASP A 239 9.02 -17.57 -1.98
N VAL A 240 7.94 -16.82 -2.22
CA VAL A 240 6.56 -17.33 -2.17
C VAL A 240 6.31 -18.33 -3.29
N MET A 241 6.73 -18.01 -4.52
CA MET A 241 6.63 -18.93 -5.65
C MET A 241 7.45 -20.20 -5.40
N ALA A 242 8.67 -20.07 -4.89
CA ALA A 242 9.56 -21.19 -4.58
C ALA A 242 8.95 -22.12 -3.52
N THR A 243 8.25 -21.56 -2.52
CA THR A 243 7.53 -22.36 -1.52
C THR A 243 6.41 -23.17 -2.15
N SER A 244 5.59 -22.53 -2.99
CA SER A 244 4.50 -23.22 -3.71
C SER A 244 5.02 -24.28 -4.68
N ILE A 245 6.09 -23.99 -5.41
CA ILE A 245 6.78 -24.95 -6.29
C ILE A 245 7.34 -26.11 -5.44
N ALA A 246 7.99 -25.84 -4.32
CA ALA A 246 8.57 -26.89 -3.48
C ALA A 246 7.52 -27.86 -2.92
N GLU A 247 6.31 -27.38 -2.63
CA GLU A 247 5.19 -28.21 -2.18
C GLU A 247 4.74 -29.20 -3.28
N ASP A 248 4.65 -28.72 -4.52
CA ASP A 248 4.09 -29.48 -5.64
C ASP A 248 5.11 -30.28 -6.46
N CYS A 249 6.37 -29.87 -6.41
CA CYS A 249 7.44 -30.35 -7.29
C CYS A 249 8.49 -31.19 -6.56
N ALA A 250 8.14 -31.69 -5.36
CA ALA A 250 9.02 -32.49 -4.52
C ALA A 250 9.46 -33.81 -5.21
N GLY A 251 10.67 -33.80 -5.77
CA GLY A 251 11.32 -34.97 -6.37
C GLY A 251 11.12 -35.14 -7.88
N GLY A 252 10.54 -34.15 -8.55
CA GLY A 252 10.52 -34.10 -10.01
C GLY A 252 11.91 -33.85 -10.61
N THR A 253 12.07 -34.19 -11.88
CA THR A 253 13.23 -33.82 -12.68
C THR A 253 12.74 -33.28 -14.01
N PRO A 254 13.38 -32.24 -14.57
CA PRO A 254 12.98 -31.68 -15.85
C PRO A 254 12.83 -32.77 -16.94
N PRO A 255 11.79 -32.71 -17.78
CA PRO A 255 10.77 -31.66 -17.87
C PRO A 255 9.58 -31.82 -16.90
N ASP A 256 9.41 -32.97 -16.26
CA ASP A 256 8.26 -33.26 -15.39
C ASP A 256 8.61 -32.90 -13.94
N CYS A 257 8.67 -31.59 -13.67
CA CYS A 257 9.07 -31.03 -12.38
C CYS A 257 8.01 -31.24 -11.29
N CYS A 258 6.74 -31.12 -11.65
CA CYS A 258 5.64 -30.92 -10.71
C CYS A 258 4.54 -31.95 -10.91
N MET A 259 3.67 -32.08 -9.91
CA MET A 259 2.42 -32.84 -10.10
C MET A 259 1.60 -32.23 -11.23
N PRO A 260 1.04 -33.03 -12.15
CA PRO A 260 0.18 -32.50 -13.20
C PRO A 260 -1.04 -31.75 -12.65
N ASP A 261 -1.40 -30.65 -13.30
CA ASP A 261 -2.48 -29.72 -12.95
C ASP A 261 -2.31 -29.03 -11.57
N SER A 262 -1.07 -28.95 -11.06
CA SER A 262 -0.79 -28.29 -9.79
C SER A 262 -0.46 -26.80 -9.95
N THR A 263 -0.45 -26.07 -8.84
CA THR A 263 -0.01 -24.67 -8.82
C THR A 263 1.46 -24.55 -9.20
N GLY A 264 2.31 -25.39 -8.61
CA GLY A 264 3.74 -25.43 -8.92
C GLY A 264 4.03 -25.68 -10.40
N GLU A 265 3.30 -26.59 -11.05
CA GLU A 265 3.41 -26.80 -12.52
C GLU A 265 3.06 -25.52 -13.27
N THR A 266 1.95 -24.86 -12.91
CA THR A 266 1.52 -23.61 -13.55
C THR A 266 2.53 -22.48 -13.38
N LEU A 267 3.14 -22.35 -12.20
CA LEU A 267 4.17 -21.34 -11.92
C LEU A 267 5.46 -21.61 -12.70
N VAL A 268 5.92 -22.86 -12.73
CA VAL A 268 7.08 -23.28 -13.52
C VAL A 268 6.83 -23.05 -15.01
N ASP A 269 5.69 -23.50 -15.55
CA ASP A 269 5.34 -23.31 -16.97
C ASP A 269 5.25 -21.83 -17.38
N LEU A 270 4.87 -20.95 -16.45
CA LEU A 270 4.73 -19.53 -16.71
C LEU A 270 6.05 -18.78 -16.61
N PHE A 271 6.95 -19.17 -15.69
CA PHE A 271 8.12 -18.38 -15.31
C PHE A 271 9.48 -19.06 -15.48
N ASP A 272 9.60 -20.38 -15.31
CA ASP A 272 10.82 -21.16 -15.59
C ASP A 272 10.92 -21.38 -17.11
N ASP A 273 11.16 -20.29 -17.84
CA ASP A 273 11.54 -20.37 -19.23
C ASP A 273 13.02 -20.74 -19.29
N CYS A 274 13.32 -21.90 -19.90
CA CYS A 274 14.65 -22.39 -20.30
C CYS A 274 15.46 -21.39 -21.20
N SER A 275 15.13 -20.09 -21.22
CA SER A 275 15.62 -19.06 -22.14
C SER A 275 16.70 -18.15 -21.57
N ASP A 276 17.08 -18.28 -20.30
CA ASP A 276 18.20 -17.58 -19.66
C ASP A 276 19.59 -17.99 -20.22
N GLY A 277 19.62 -18.92 -21.18
CA GLY A 277 20.82 -19.51 -21.75
C GLY A 277 21.25 -20.81 -21.05
N SER A 278 20.54 -21.22 -20.00
CA SER A 278 20.60 -22.57 -19.46
C SER A 278 20.02 -23.56 -20.46
N THR A 279 20.73 -24.66 -20.68
CA THR A 279 20.24 -25.75 -21.53
C THR A 279 19.28 -26.69 -20.80
N THR A 280 18.98 -26.41 -19.54
CA THR A 280 18.16 -27.24 -18.66
C THR A 280 17.36 -26.35 -17.73
N CYS A 281 16.03 -26.30 -17.90
CA CYS A 281 15.11 -25.79 -16.89
C CYS A 281 15.43 -26.51 -15.58
N ASP A 282 15.45 -25.79 -14.46
CA ASP A 282 15.91 -26.33 -13.18
C ASP A 282 14.78 -26.57 -12.18
N CYS A 283 13.53 -26.42 -12.63
CA CYS A 283 12.32 -26.54 -11.81
C CYS A 283 12.27 -25.48 -10.71
N GLN A 284 12.94 -24.35 -10.88
CA GLN A 284 12.92 -23.21 -9.97
C GLN A 284 12.63 -21.95 -10.77
N VAL A 285 12.04 -20.96 -10.09
CA VAL A 285 11.86 -19.63 -10.66
C VAL A 285 12.84 -18.72 -9.94
N SER A 286 13.84 -18.26 -10.67
CA SER A 286 14.81 -17.28 -10.23
C SER A 286 14.26 -15.85 -10.38
N LEU A 287 14.93 -14.91 -9.72
CA LEU A 287 14.63 -13.50 -9.87
C LEU A 287 14.82 -13.00 -11.31
N ASP A 288 15.82 -13.53 -12.01
CA ASP A 288 16.09 -13.14 -13.39
C ASP A 288 15.02 -13.67 -14.35
N GLU A 289 14.54 -14.89 -14.14
CA GLU A 289 13.40 -15.44 -14.89
C GLU A 289 12.13 -14.63 -14.67
N LEU A 290 11.82 -14.30 -13.41
CA LEU A 290 10.66 -13.46 -13.08
C LEU A 290 10.75 -12.08 -13.77
N LYS A 291 11.93 -11.45 -13.75
CA LYS A 291 12.14 -10.12 -14.36
C LYS A 291 12.10 -10.13 -15.89
N ASN A 292 12.63 -11.18 -16.52
CA ASN A 292 12.70 -11.28 -17.97
C ASN A 292 11.44 -11.87 -18.60
N ASN A 293 10.49 -12.33 -17.78
CA ASN A 293 9.20 -12.80 -18.27
C ASN A 293 8.40 -11.66 -18.93
N ASP A 294 7.93 -11.87 -20.16
CA ASP A 294 7.21 -10.84 -20.94
C ASP A 294 5.91 -10.38 -20.26
N LEU A 295 5.21 -11.28 -19.54
CA LEU A 295 4.00 -10.92 -18.81
C LEU A 295 4.36 -9.98 -17.66
N ILE A 296 5.39 -10.32 -16.88
CA ILE A 296 5.75 -9.61 -15.65
C ILE A 296 6.49 -8.30 -15.94
N SER A 297 7.41 -8.27 -16.90
CA SER A 297 8.13 -7.05 -17.27
C SER A 297 7.18 -5.92 -17.72
N SER A 298 6.10 -6.27 -18.44
CA SER A 298 5.07 -5.30 -18.85
C SER A 298 4.22 -4.79 -17.68
N LEU A 299 4.08 -5.62 -16.65
CA LEU A 299 3.26 -5.35 -15.47
C LEU A 299 4.03 -4.58 -14.40
N LEU A 300 5.30 -4.91 -14.19
CA LEU A 300 6.21 -4.27 -13.23
C LEU A 300 6.80 -2.95 -13.72
N SER A 301 6.54 -2.57 -14.97
CA SER A 301 7.00 -1.27 -15.47
C SER A 301 6.39 -0.15 -14.61
N PRO A 302 7.17 0.86 -14.19
CA PRO A 302 6.66 2.01 -13.48
C PRO A 302 5.40 2.60 -14.13
N ASP A 303 4.38 2.89 -13.32
CA ASP A 303 3.09 3.37 -13.79
C ASP A 303 2.82 4.85 -13.43
N VAL A 304 3.54 5.40 -12.45
CA VAL A 304 3.39 6.79 -11.98
C VAL A 304 4.71 7.58 -12.05
N ASP A 305 4.61 8.89 -12.28
CA ASP A 305 5.69 9.88 -12.27
C ASP A 305 5.59 10.67 -10.97
N LEU A 306 6.41 10.30 -9.98
CA LEU A 306 6.37 10.88 -8.63
C LEU A 306 7.66 11.62 -8.27
N LEU A 307 8.76 11.34 -8.96
CA LEU A 307 10.09 11.84 -8.67
C LEU A 307 10.60 12.71 -9.83
N ASP A 308 11.26 13.81 -9.51
CA ASP A 308 12.00 14.57 -10.52
C ASP A 308 13.28 13.83 -10.96
N ALA A 309 13.96 14.39 -11.96
CA ALA A 309 15.24 13.88 -12.45
C ALA A 309 16.38 13.81 -11.39
N SER A 310 16.19 14.40 -10.20
CA SER A 310 17.12 14.32 -9.07
C SER A 310 16.72 13.27 -8.02
N GLY A 311 15.59 12.59 -8.22
CA GLY A 311 15.03 11.60 -7.30
C GLY A 311 14.25 12.22 -6.13
N LYS A 312 13.92 13.51 -6.19
CA LYS A 312 13.09 14.18 -5.17
C LYS A 312 11.62 14.04 -5.54
N PHE A 313 10.76 13.82 -4.54
CA PHE A 313 9.31 13.82 -4.74
C PHE A 313 8.87 15.15 -5.38
N ASN A 314 8.35 15.09 -6.59
CA ASN A 314 7.82 16.20 -7.38
C ASN A 314 6.95 15.62 -8.52
N PRO A 315 5.69 15.23 -8.23
CA PRO A 315 4.87 14.49 -9.19
C PRO A 315 4.67 15.22 -10.52
N ARG A 316 4.80 14.48 -11.62
CA ARG A 316 4.57 14.94 -13.01
C ARG A 316 5.52 16.04 -13.49
N ASP A 317 6.71 16.14 -12.91
CA ASP A 317 7.67 17.20 -13.25
C ASP A 317 8.44 16.90 -14.54
N ASP A 318 8.92 15.66 -14.72
CA ASP A 318 9.80 15.29 -15.83
C ASP A 318 9.13 14.41 -16.91
N GLY A 319 7.93 13.89 -16.64
CA GLY A 319 7.15 13.05 -17.54
C GLY A 319 7.62 11.60 -17.60
N VAL A 320 8.54 11.18 -16.72
CA VAL A 320 9.09 9.83 -16.66
C VAL A 320 8.43 9.07 -15.52
N LYS A 321 7.87 7.91 -15.83
CA LYS A 321 7.35 7.02 -14.80
C LYS A 321 8.51 6.35 -14.07
N ASP A 322 8.55 6.50 -12.76
CA ASP A 322 9.68 6.12 -11.91
C ASP A 322 9.31 5.17 -10.76
N SER A 323 8.01 5.02 -10.51
CA SER A 323 7.49 4.24 -9.38
C SER A 323 6.29 3.39 -9.79
N LEU A 324 6.06 2.33 -9.02
CA LEU A 324 4.96 1.39 -9.18
C LEU A 324 3.93 1.59 -8.06
N SER A 325 2.69 1.91 -8.41
CA SER A 325 1.62 2.22 -7.48
C SER A 325 1.02 0.98 -6.82
N LEU A 326 0.65 1.13 -5.55
CA LEU A 326 -0.02 0.14 -4.73
C LEU A 326 -1.15 0.81 -3.96
N GLY A 327 -2.34 0.20 -3.98
CA GLY A 327 -3.49 0.60 -3.20
C GLY A 327 -4.11 -0.61 -2.50
N VAL A 328 -4.30 -0.49 -1.18
CA VAL A 328 -4.90 -1.52 -0.32
C VAL A 328 -6.11 -0.95 0.41
N GLY A 329 -7.07 -1.83 0.70
CA GLY A 329 -8.16 -1.53 1.62
C GLY A 329 -7.75 -1.84 3.05
N PHE A 330 -8.37 -1.20 4.04
CA PHE A 330 -8.19 -1.60 5.43
C PHE A 330 -9.40 -1.22 6.31
N THR A 331 -9.49 -1.89 7.45
CA THR A 331 -10.27 -1.45 8.61
C THR A 331 -9.37 -1.43 9.84
N ALA A 332 -9.77 -0.68 10.86
CA ALA A 332 -9.08 -0.68 12.14
C ALA A 332 -10.06 -0.53 13.30
N VAL A 333 -9.68 -1.07 14.44
CA VAL A 333 -10.42 -0.94 15.71
C VAL A 333 -9.62 -0.12 16.72
N GLY A 334 -10.27 0.40 17.75
CA GLY A 334 -9.61 1.13 18.83
C GLY A 334 -8.43 0.38 19.44
N ALA A 335 -7.37 1.09 19.77
CA ALA A 335 -6.15 0.54 20.37
C ALA A 335 -5.53 1.52 21.37
N SER A 336 -4.58 1.04 22.16
CA SER A 336 -3.78 1.86 23.06
C SER A 336 -2.29 1.57 22.86
N PHE A 337 -1.51 2.61 22.58
CA PHE A 337 -0.05 2.54 22.48
C PHE A 337 0.53 3.93 22.78
N ASP A 338 1.80 4.02 23.19
CA ASP A 338 2.46 5.31 23.38
C ASP A 338 2.94 5.88 22.04
N ILE A 339 2.54 7.12 21.74
CA ILE A 339 2.97 7.80 20.51
C ILE A 339 4.44 8.24 20.70
N PRO A 340 5.35 7.92 19.77
CA PRO A 340 6.78 8.23 19.88
C PRO A 340 7.15 9.72 19.86
#